data_AF-A0A6I0F3H8-F1
#
_entry.id   AF-A0A6I0F3H8-F1
#
_cell.length_a   1.000
_cell.length_b   1.000
_cell.length_c   1.000
_cell.angle_alpha   90.00
_cell.angle_beta   90.00
_cell.angle_gamma   90.00
#
_symmetry.space_group_name_H-M   'P 1'
#
loop_
_entity.id
_entity.type
_entity.pdbx_description
1 polymer ?
#
loop_
_entity_poly.entity_id
_entity_poly.type
_entity_poly.pdbx_seq_one_letter_code
_entity_poly.pdbx_strand_id
1 'polypeptide(L)'
;MEDLKREVCEMILERLGFDDLTVNDVDFQAPLFAAQDKEGIGLGLDSVDTLEIVAGIRQNYSIRITENDMHIFKNIDTIVDFVDQKLSSNAS
;
A
#
# COMPACT_ATOMS: atom_id res chain seq x y z
N MET A 1 -5.65 -10.70 -8.70
CA MET A 1 -4.43 -10.42 -7.91
C MET A 1 -3.62 -9.33 -8.57
N GLU A 2 -3.15 -9.49 -9.81
CA GLU A 2 -2.39 -8.44 -10.51
C GLU A 2 -3.16 -7.10 -10.61
N ASP A 3 -4.46 -7.13 -10.93
CA ASP A 3 -5.27 -5.90 -10.98
C ASP A 3 -5.34 -5.21 -9.62
N LEU A 4 -5.58 -5.95 -8.54
CA LEU A 4 -5.61 -5.41 -7.18
C LEU A 4 -4.25 -4.83 -6.75
N LYS A 5 -3.14 -5.48 -7.13
CA LYS A 5 -1.80 -4.94 -6.87
C LYS A 5 -1.62 -3.57 -7.51
N ARG A 6 -2.05 -3.43 -8.76
CA ARG A 6 -2.01 -2.15 -9.47
C ARG A 6 -2.91 -1.11 -8.80
N GLU A 7 -4.16 -1.45 -8.50
CA GLU A 7 -5.11 -0.54 -7.85
C GLU A 7 -4.62 -0.04 -6.48
N VAL A 8 -4.07 -0.94 -5.66
CA VAL A 8 -3.49 -0.56 -4.35
C VAL A 8 -2.27 0.33 -4.55
N CYS A 9 -1.39 0.03 -5.50
CA CYS A 9 -0.22 0.86 -5.78
C CYS A 9 -0.63 2.25 -6.29
N GLU A 10 -1.56 2.33 -7.25
CA GLU A 10 -2.08 3.60 -7.81
C GLU A 10 -2.68 4.45 -6.68
N MET A 11 -3.50 3.85 -5.82
CA MET A 11 -4.06 4.52 -4.65
C MET A 11 -2.96 5.07 -3.72
N ILE A 12 -1.89 4.30 -3.45
CA ILE A 12 -0.78 4.77 -2.60
C ILE A 12 -0.08 5.97 -3.25
N LEU A 13 0.25 5.88 -4.54
CA LEU A 13 0.92 6.96 -5.27
C LEU A 13 0.08 8.25 -5.27
N GLU A 14 -1.23 8.13 -5.54
CA GLU A 14 -2.17 9.26 -5.53
C GLU A 14 -2.31 9.89 -4.14
N ARG A 15 -2.42 9.07 -3.08
CA ARG A 15 -2.61 9.56 -1.71
C ARG A 15 -1.39 10.31 -1.18
N LEU A 16 -0.22 9.90 -1.63
CA LEU A 16 1.06 10.45 -1.18
C LEU A 16 1.61 11.53 -2.12
N GLY A 17 0.94 11.78 -3.25
CA GLY A 17 1.33 12.82 -4.20
C GLY A 17 2.58 12.48 -5.01
N PHE A 18 2.81 11.19 -5.30
CA PHE A 18 3.90 10.75 -6.18
C PHE A 18 3.50 10.86 -7.66
N ASP A 19 3.37 12.08 -8.15
CA ASP A 19 2.92 12.37 -9.54
C ASP A 19 3.93 11.91 -10.61
N ASP A 20 5.19 11.71 -10.23
CA ASP A 20 6.29 11.37 -11.13
C ASP A 20 6.45 9.85 -11.33
N LEU A 21 5.78 9.05 -10.50
CA LEU A 21 5.93 7.60 -10.45
C LEU A 21 4.70 6.92 -11.05
N THR A 22 4.93 5.80 -11.71
CA THR A 22 3.88 4.87 -12.13
C THR A 22 4.03 3.55 -11.40
N VAL A 23 3.00 2.72 -11.47
CA VAL A 23 3.02 1.36 -10.93
C VAL A 23 4.21 0.53 -11.41
N ASN A 24 4.68 0.76 -12.63
CA ASN A 24 5.82 0.03 -13.20
C ASN A 24 7.17 0.48 -12.64
N ASP A 25 7.21 1.64 -11.97
CA ASP A 25 8.41 2.21 -11.35
C ASP A 25 8.55 1.79 -9.88
N VAL A 26 7.55 1.07 -9.33
CA VAL A 26 7.52 0.67 -7.93
C VAL A 26 7.77 -0.82 -7.79
N ASP A 27 8.75 -1.18 -6.95
CA ASP A 27 8.94 -2.56 -6.52
C ASP A 27 8.00 -2.86 -5.34
N PHE A 28 7.00 -3.72 -5.57
CA PHE A 28 6.01 -4.04 -4.54
C PHE A 28 6.57 -4.83 -3.36
N GLN A 29 7.77 -5.41 -3.50
CA GLN A 29 8.45 -6.13 -2.44
C GLN A 29 9.40 -5.25 -1.64
N ALA A 30 9.76 -4.08 -2.17
CA ALA A 30 10.64 -3.13 -1.50
C ALA A 30 10.03 -2.63 -0.18
N PRO A 31 10.85 -2.43 0.88
CA PRO A 31 10.36 -1.88 2.13
C PRO A 31 9.80 -0.46 1.95
N LEU A 32 8.57 -0.19 2.44
CA LEU A 32 7.90 1.11 2.27
C LEU A 32 8.71 2.27 2.88
N PHE A 33 9.29 2.04 4.05
CA PHE A 33 10.03 3.04 4.83
C PHE A 33 11.50 3.19 4.40
N ALA A 34 12.00 2.31 3.52
CA ALA A 34 13.33 2.50 2.96
C ALA A 34 13.27 3.62 1.92
N ALA A 35 14.20 4.57 1.99
CA ALA A 35 14.41 5.50 0.89
C ALA A 35 15.02 4.77 -0.30
N GLN A 36 14.89 5.36 -1.49
CA GLN A 36 15.47 4.84 -2.73
C GLN A 36 16.97 4.55 -2.53
N ASP A 37 17.37 3.29 -2.69
CA ASP A 37 18.75 2.85 -2.51
C ASP A 37 19.17 1.80 -3.56
N LYS A 38 20.29 1.12 -3.31
CA LYS A 38 20.88 0.16 -4.25
C LYS A 38 20.07 -1.13 -4.41
N GLU A 39 19.12 -1.41 -3.51
CA GLU A 39 18.29 -2.61 -3.53
C GLU A 39 16.90 -2.37 -4.18
N GLY A 40 16.53 -1.11 -4.47
CA GLY A 40 15.30 -0.79 -5.19
C GLY A 40 14.73 0.60 -4.87
N ILE A 41 13.53 0.86 -5.40
CA ILE A 41 12.76 2.09 -5.11
C ILE A 41 11.84 1.80 -3.92
N GLY A 42 12.37 1.96 -2.71
CA GLY A 42 11.53 2.17 -1.53
C GLY A 42 10.90 3.57 -1.58
N LEU A 43 9.67 3.70 -1.06
CA LEU A 43 8.90 4.96 -1.12
C LEU A 43 9.36 5.99 -0.08
N GLY A 44 10.26 5.61 0.85
CA GLY A 44 10.78 6.51 1.87
C GLY A 44 9.72 7.09 2.79
N LEU A 45 8.64 6.32 3.05
CA LEU A 45 7.49 6.80 3.80
C LEU A 45 7.83 7.19 5.23
N ASP A 46 7.00 8.06 5.81
CA ASP A 46 7.01 8.35 7.24
C ASP A 46 5.72 7.88 7.96
N SER A 47 5.59 8.22 9.24
CA SER A 47 4.44 7.85 10.04
C SER A 47 3.14 8.55 9.63
N VAL A 48 3.22 9.74 9.02
CA VAL A 48 2.07 10.50 8.53
C VAL A 48 1.57 9.87 7.23
N ASP A 49 2.45 9.48 6.33
CA ASP A 49 2.10 8.80 5.08
C ASP A 49 1.29 7.53 5.32
N THR A 50 1.64 6.79 6.38
CA THR A 50 0.89 5.59 6.80
C THR A 50 -0.58 5.91 7.07
N LEU A 51 -0.89 7.09 7.63
CA LEU A 51 -2.27 7.51 7.90
C LEU A 51 -3.05 7.77 6.61
N GLU A 52 -2.40 8.31 5.58
CA GLU A 52 -3.01 8.53 4.27
C GLU A 52 -3.31 7.21 3.56
N ILE A 53 -2.42 6.22 3.67
CA ILE A 53 -2.66 4.87 3.16
C ILE A 53 -3.84 4.23 3.91
N VAL A 54 -3.89 4.34 5.24
CA VAL A 54 -5.03 3.84 6.04
C VAL A 54 -6.34 4.49 5.61
N ALA A 55 -6.34 5.81 5.40
CA ALA A 55 -7.51 6.54 4.93
C ALA A 55 -7.93 6.09 3.52
N GLY A 56 -6.97 5.89 2.62
CA GLY A 56 -7.20 5.37 1.26
C GLY A 56 -7.84 3.99 1.27
N ILE A 57 -7.28 3.05 2.03
CA ILE A 57 -7.81 1.67 2.12
C ILE A 57 -9.25 1.67 2.65
N ARG A 58 -9.52 2.49 3.67
CA ARG A 58 -10.86 2.62 4.24
C ARG A 58 -11.87 3.18 3.25
N GLN A 59 -11.49 4.19 2.47
CA GLN A 59 -12.38 4.85 1.52
C GLN A 59 -12.64 4.01 0.27
N ASN A 60 -11.60 3.37 -0.27
CA ASN A 60 -11.68 2.64 -1.54
C ASN A 60 -12.26 1.23 -1.37
N TYR A 61 -11.96 0.56 -0.25
CA TYR A 61 -12.31 -0.86 -0.06
C TYR A 61 -13.28 -1.10 1.10
N SER A 62 -13.70 -0.05 1.82
CA SER A 62 -14.52 -0.17 3.04
C SER A 62 -13.88 -1.06 4.13
N ILE A 63 -12.55 -1.14 4.16
CA ILE A 63 -11.78 -1.94 5.11
C ILE A 63 -11.29 -1.05 6.26
N ARG A 64 -11.49 -1.50 7.51
CA ARG A 64 -10.94 -0.82 8.68
C ARG A 64 -9.60 -1.46 9.08
N ILE A 65 -8.58 -0.63 9.21
CA ILE A 65 -7.28 -0.99 9.77
C ILE A 65 -7.27 -0.57 11.25
N THR A 66 -6.79 -1.46 12.11
CA THR A 66 -6.67 -1.27 13.56
C THR A 66 -5.21 -1.31 13.99
N GLU A 67 -4.92 -1.00 15.26
CA GLU A 67 -3.56 -1.06 15.81
C GLU A 67 -2.91 -2.45 15.68
N ASN A 68 -3.72 -3.52 15.66
CA ASN A 68 -3.22 -4.88 15.47
C ASN A 68 -2.80 -5.18 14.02
N ASP A 69 -3.27 -4.36 13.06
CA ASP A 69 -3.00 -4.54 11.63
C ASP A 69 -1.75 -3.77 11.18
N MET A 70 -1.05 -3.05 12.07
CA MET A 70 0.12 -2.22 11.70
C MET A 70 1.27 -3.02 11.06
N HIS A 71 1.31 -4.33 11.27
CA HIS A 71 2.29 -5.23 10.66
C HIS A 71 2.19 -5.29 9.12
N ILE A 72 1.09 -4.84 8.52
CA ILE A 72 0.89 -4.87 7.06
C ILE A 72 1.73 -3.83 6.31
N PHE A 73 2.19 -2.78 6.97
CA PHE A 73 2.97 -1.69 6.37
C PHE A 73 4.44 -2.07 6.15
N LYS A 74 4.70 -3.24 5.60
CA LYS A 74 6.05 -3.70 5.26
C LYS A 74 6.43 -3.31 3.84
N ASN A 75 5.60 -3.70 2.89
CA ASN A 75 5.72 -3.48 1.45
C ASN A 75 4.31 -3.53 0.82
N ILE A 76 4.19 -3.16 -0.46
CA ILE A 76 2.90 -3.09 -1.14
C ILE A 76 2.26 -4.48 -1.24
N ASP A 77 3.04 -5.53 -1.51
CA ASP A 77 2.54 -6.90 -1.58
C ASP A 77 1.81 -7.31 -0.28
N THR A 78 2.35 -6.95 0.89
CA THR A 78 1.71 -7.26 2.19
C THR A 78 0.39 -6.50 2.38
N ILE A 79 0.31 -5.26 1.90
CA ILE A 79 -0.93 -4.47 1.91
C ILE A 79 -1.97 -5.12 1.00
N VAL A 80 -1.56 -5.55 -0.20
CA VAL A 80 -2.45 -6.20 -1.17
C VAL A 80 -3.00 -7.50 -0.61
N ASP A 81 -2.15 -8.35 -0.02
CA ASP A 81 -2.58 -9.60 0.59
C ASP A 81 -3.62 -9.37 1.69
N PHE A 82 -3.42 -8.33 2.52
CA PHE A 82 -4.39 -7.95 3.55
C PHE A 82 -5.71 -7.48 2.95
N VAL A 83 -5.68 -6.63 1.92
CA VAL A 83 -6.88 -6.13 1.24
C VAL A 83 -7.65 -7.29 0.59
N ASP A 84 -6.97 -8.18 -0.14
CA ASP A 84 -7.57 -9.35 -0.80
C ASP A 84 -8.26 -10.28 0.21
N GLN A 85 -7.59 -10.54 1.34
CA GLN A 85 -8.15 -11.35 2.42
C GLN A 85 -9.44 -10.74 2.99
N LYS A 86 -9.46 -9.43 3.23
CA LYS A 86 -10.63 -8.73 3.78
C LYS A 86 -11.78 -8.65 2.77
N LEU A 87 -11.49 -8.41 1.49
CA LEU A 87 -12.51 -8.40 0.44
C LEU A 87 -13.17 -9.78 0.28
N SER A 88 -12.36 -10.84 0.27
CA SER A 88 -12.85 -12.22 0.21
C SER A 88 -13.68 -12.62 1.45
N SER A 89 -13.33 -12.08 2.62
CA SER A 89 -14.06 -12.34 3.88
C SER A 89 -15.37 -11.55 3.97
N ASN A 90 -15.44 -10.34 3.42
CA ASN A 90 -16.64 -9.51 3.42
C ASN A 90 -17.68 -9.91 2.35
N ALA A 91 -17.27 -10.71 1.36
CA ALA A 91 -18.12 -11.23 0.30
C ALA A 91 -18.91 -12.50 0.71
N SER A 92 -18.73 -12.99 1.94
CA SER A 92 -19.42 -14.16 2.54
C SER A 92 -20.45 -13.73 3.56
#